data_AF-A0A351BX20-F1
#
_entry.id   AF-A0A351BX20-F1
#
_cell.length_a   1.000
_cell.length_b   1.000
_cell.length_c   1.000
_cell.angle_alpha   90.00
_cell.angle_beta   90.00
_cell.angle_gamma   90.00
#
_symmetry.space_group_name_H-M   'P 1'
#
loop_
_entity.id
_entity.type
_entity.pdbx_description
1 polymer ?
#
loop_
_entity_poly.entity_id
_entity_poly.type
_entity_poly.pdbx_seq_one_letter_code
_entity_poly.pdbx_strand_id
1 'polypeptide(L)'
;MNKLIFITLISFICTFFLKNESKADIWAVNFTLNGSKVVPPVTTNGLGTVAGTYNDVTNELYFTITFSGLTGITLGGHFHGPASVTENAGTIINWTGFPLGVSSGSYSNTFILDEVFETVLLQGRMYADIHTSFAFNGEIRSQVSSLIRMVRVDYLIEAMYNPSLNKQVRDTLTLNLRSSTSPYTFIEGRKAVLDSTGRAIFLPWALAPSFTPYYLQILHRNALETWSSSTVIWNTTWLVEYNFKNLITKAYGNNMILVDDSPVSYAVYSGDVNHDGTIDISDVGLIGNAASVFASGYLDTDLNGDGITDVADIVFADNNSFNFISKITP
;
A
#
# COMPACT_ATOMS: atom_id res chain seq x y z
N MET A 1 51.57 13.71 -46.51
CA MET A 1 50.46 14.44 -45.85
C MET A 1 49.30 13.47 -45.66
N ASN A 2 49.29 12.71 -44.56
CA ASN A 2 48.19 11.80 -44.23
C ASN A 2 47.23 12.56 -43.31
N LYS A 3 46.05 12.93 -43.81
CA LYS A 3 44.97 13.47 -42.97
C LYS A 3 44.24 12.30 -42.31
N LEU A 4 44.49 12.11 -41.02
CA LEU A 4 43.60 11.34 -40.15
C LEU A 4 42.25 12.05 -40.10
N ILE A 5 41.18 11.37 -40.50
CA ILE A 5 39.80 11.80 -40.28
C ILE A 5 39.36 11.20 -38.94
N PHE A 6 39.27 12.03 -37.91
CA PHE A 6 38.59 11.68 -36.66
C PHE A 6 37.08 11.69 -36.93
N ILE A 7 36.46 10.51 -36.94
CA ILE A 7 35.00 10.39 -36.91
C ILE A 7 34.60 10.38 -35.43
N THR A 8 34.11 11.52 -34.94
CA THR A 8 33.54 11.62 -33.60
C THR A 8 32.17 10.94 -33.60
N LEU A 9 32.10 9.73 -33.04
CA LEU A 9 30.85 9.02 -32.85
C LEU A 9 30.10 9.67 -31.67
N ILE A 10 29.15 10.57 -31.96
CA ILE A 10 28.24 11.10 -30.96
C ILE A 10 27.23 10.00 -30.65
N SER A 11 27.44 9.28 -29.55
CA SER A 11 26.44 8.37 -28.98
C SER A 11 25.27 9.21 -28.48
N PHE A 12 24.17 9.18 -29.23
CA PHE A 12 22.90 9.73 -28.80
C PHE A 12 22.30 8.72 -27.81
N ILE A 13 22.65 8.85 -26.52
CA ILE A 13 21.96 8.11 -25.45
C ILE A 13 20.54 8.66 -25.40
N CYS A 14 19.65 7.99 -26.12
CA CYS A 14 18.22 8.17 -25.96
C CYS A 14 17.87 7.56 -24.60
N THR A 15 17.87 8.38 -23.55
CA THR A 15 17.25 8.03 -22.27
C THR A 15 15.78 7.80 -22.54
N PHE A 16 15.42 6.55 -22.80
CA PHE A 16 14.05 6.07 -22.64
C PHE A 16 13.73 6.24 -21.16
N PHE A 17 13.17 7.39 -20.80
CA PHE A 17 12.28 7.45 -19.65
C PHE A 17 11.15 6.48 -19.99
N LEU A 18 11.23 5.26 -19.44
CA LEU A 18 10.04 4.49 -19.19
C LEU A 18 9.18 5.39 -18.31
N LYS A 19 8.22 6.10 -18.93
CA LYS A 19 7.07 6.57 -18.20
C LYS A 19 6.51 5.31 -17.55
N ASN A 20 6.59 5.23 -16.23
CA ASN A 20 5.63 4.43 -15.48
C ASN A 20 4.27 4.90 -16.00
N GLU A 21 3.67 4.15 -16.91
CA GLU A 21 2.27 4.34 -17.21
C GLU A 21 1.58 4.03 -15.88
N SER A 22 1.10 5.08 -15.20
CA SER A 22 0.24 4.90 -14.05
C SER A 22 -0.93 4.09 -14.56
N LYS A 23 -1.01 2.82 -14.15
CA LYS A 23 -2.22 2.06 -14.33
C LYS A 23 -3.30 2.82 -13.57
N ALA A 24 -4.38 3.18 -14.25
CA ALA A 24 -5.54 3.76 -13.62
C ALA A 24 -6.10 2.73 -12.64
N ASP A 25 -6.12 3.04 -11.35
CA ASP A 25 -6.74 2.17 -10.36
C ASP A 25 -8.17 2.66 -10.14
N ILE A 26 -9.13 1.80 -10.50
CA ILE A 26 -10.55 2.03 -10.21
C ILE A 26 -10.88 1.29 -8.91
N TRP A 27 -11.26 2.01 -7.87
CA TRP A 27 -11.59 1.44 -6.56
C TRP A 27 -13.08 1.37 -6.34
N ALA A 28 -13.58 0.25 -5.83
CA ALA A 28 -14.98 0.15 -5.46
C ALA A 28 -15.30 1.00 -4.23
N VAL A 29 -16.48 1.61 -4.23
CA VAL A 29 -17.04 2.42 -3.16
C VAL A 29 -18.39 1.81 -2.77
N ASN A 30 -18.37 0.92 -1.76
CA ASN A 30 -19.53 0.14 -1.35
C ASN A 30 -19.72 0.24 0.16
N PHE A 31 -20.88 0.71 0.61
CA PHE A 31 -21.19 0.85 2.04
C PHE A 31 -22.70 0.99 2.30
N THR A 32 -23.11 0.81 3.55
CA THR A 32 -24.52 0.94 3.97
C THR A 32 -24.67 2.04 5.01
N LEU A 33 -25.62 2.97 4.77
CA LEU A 33 -26.05 4.01 5.69
C LEU A 33 -27.13 3.49 6.63
N ASN A 34 -27.08 3.88 7.89
CA ASN A 34 -28.12 3.59 8.88
C ASN A 34 -28.11 4.64 10.01
N GLY A 35 -29.15 4.62 10.85
CA GLY A 35 -29.29 5.57 11.96
C GLY A 35 -28.25 5.42 13.08
N SER A 36 -27.75 4.20 13.31
CA SER A 36 -26.73 3.93 14.35
C SER A 36 -25.37 4.59 14.06
N LYS A 37 -25.10 4.93 12.80
CA LYS A 37 -23.88 5.60 12.33
C LYS A 37 -24.01 7.12 12.27
N VAL A 38 -25.20 7.67 12.53
CA VAL A 38 -25.39 9.12 12.69
C VAL A 38 -24.75 9.56 14.01
N VAL A 39 -24.28 10.81 14.08
CA VAL A 39 -23.65 11.36 15.28
C VAL A 39 -24.47 12.59 15.74
N PRO A 40 -25.21 12.53 16.86
CA PRO A 40 -25.49 11.34 17.68
C PRO A 40 -26.40 10.32 16.96
N PRO A 41 -26.42 9.04 17.38
CA PRO A 41 -27.22 8.00 16.74
C PRO A 41 -28.72 8.33 16.69
N VAL A 42 -29.35 8.04 15.55
CA VAL A 42 -30.78 8.23 15.32
C VAL A 42 -31.48 6.86 15.34
N THR A 43 -32.57 6.74 16.10
CA THR A 43 -33.40 5.53 16.07
C THR A 43 -34.36 5.62 14.89
N THR A 44 -34.09 4.84 13.85
CA THR A 44 -34.91 4.77 12.62
C THR A 44 -34.77 3.36 12.00
N ASN A 45 -35.74 2.98 11.17
CA ASN A 45 -35.63 1.82 10.28
C ASN A 45 -34.97 2.16 8.94
N GLY A 46 -34.58 3.42 8.76
CA GLY A 46 -33.95 3.92 7.55
C GLY A 46 -32.66 3.16 7.22
N LEU A 47 -32.53 2.77 5.96
CA LEU A 47 -31.34 2.15 5.40
C LEU A 47 -31.05 2.71 4.02
N GLY A 48 -29.76 2.86 3.71
CA GLY A 48 -29.28 3.18 2.37
C GLY A 48 -28.13 2.27 1.98
N THR A 49 -28.10 1.76 0.76
CA THR A 49 -26.98 0.97 0.23
C THR A 49 -26.36 1.71 -0.94
N VAL A 50 -25.06 1.93 -0.85
CA VAL A 50 -24.24 2.59 -1.87
C VAL A 50 -23.40 1.54 -2.58
N ALA A 51 -23.40 1.61 -3.92
CA ALA A 51 -22.45 0.90 -4.76
C ALA A 51 -21.88 1.85 -5.82
N GLY A 52 -20.58 1.80 -6.06
CA GLY A 52 -19.91 2.79 -6.89
C GLY A 52 -18.43 2.52 -7.09
N THR A 53 -17.76 3.47 -7.73
CA THR A 53 -16.33 3.43 -8.02
C THR A 53 -15.68 4.81 -7.89
N TYR A 54 -14.41 4.84 -7.53
CA TYR A 54 -13.54 6.00 -7.64
C TYR A 54 -12.42 5.71 -8.64
N ASN A 55 -12.17 6.61 -9.58
CA ASN A 55 -11.06 6.55 -10.53
C ASN A 55 -10.00 7.57 -10.13
N ASP A 56 -8.79 7.12 -9.79
CA ASP A 56 -7.69 7.96 -9.31
C ASP A 56 -6.92 8.71 -10.40
N VAL A 57 -7.27 8.50 -11.67
CA VAL A 57 -6.73 9.25 -12.81
C VAL A 57 -7.64 10.39 -13.21
N THR A 58 -8.95 10.17 -13.18
CA THR A 58 -9.96 11.18 -13.55
C THR A 58 -10.56 11.90 -12.36
N ASN A 59 -10.26 11.43 -11.14
CA ASN A 59 -10.87 11.83 -9.87
C ASN A 59 -12.39 11.66 -9.86
N GLU A 60 -12.92 10.75 -10.67
CA GLU A 60 -14.36 10.53 -10.78
C GLU A 60 -14.86 9.56 -9.70
N LEU A 61 -15.68 10.07 -8.79
CA LEU A 61 -16.51 9.30 -7.86
C LEU A 61 -17.89 9.07 -8.47
N TYR A 62 -18.12 7.88 -9.00
CA TYR A 62 -19.43 7.40 -9.43
C TYR A 62 -20.09 6.58 -8.31
N PHE A 63 -21.39 6.78 -8.06
CA PHE A 63 -22.14 5.90 -7.18
C PHE A 63 -23.63 5.89 -7.48
N THR A 64 -24.27 4.80 -7.06
CA THR A 64 -25.71 4.65 -6.91
C THR A 64 -26.01 4.40 -5.44
N ILE A 65 -26.94 5.15 -4.87
CA ILE A 65 -27.57 4.87 -3.58
C ILE A 65 -29.00 4.38 -3.78
N THR A 66 -29.38 3.31 -3.10
CA THR A 66 -30.78 2.89 -2.94
C THR A 66 -31.14 2.97 -1.47
N PHE A 67 -32.22 3.65 -1.12
CA PHE A 67 -32.63 3.89 0.26
C PHE A 67 -34.11 3.60 0.48
N SER A 68 -34.45 3.20 1.71
CA SER A 68 -35.83 2.89 2.10
C SER A 68 -35.98 2.91 3.62
N GLY A 69 -37.23 2.82 4.10
CA GLY A 69 -37.54 2.73 5.52
C GLY A 69 -37.31 4.03 6.31
N LEU A 70 -37.12 5.15 5.62
CA LEU A 70 -36.97 6.45 6.27
C LEU A 70 -38.27 6.81 7.01
N THR A 71 -38.11 7.39 8.19
CA THR A 71 -39.19 7.86 9.06
C THR A 71 -39.75 9.19 8.58
N GLY A 72 -38.88 10.07 8.07
CA GLY A 72 -39.27 11.33 7.43
C GLY A 72 -39.20 11.28 5.90
N ILE A 73 -39.63 12.37 5.27
CA ILE A 73 -39.40 12.60 3.84
C ILE A 73 -38.02 13.22 3.62
N THR A 74 -37.34 12.85 2.54
CA THR A 74 -36.02 13.37 2.17
C THR A 74 -36.04 14.89 1.98
N LEU A 75 -35.06 15.56 2.58
CA LEU A 75 -34.77 16.99 2.42
C LEU A 75 -33.47 17.24 1.66
N GLY A 76 -32.59 16.25 1.59
CA GLY A 76 -31.34 16.33 0.84
C GLY A 76 -30.44 15.13 1.11
N GLY A 77 -29.46 14.95 0.24
CA GLY A 77 -28.37 14.01 0.43
C GLY A 77 -27.05 14.69 0.10
N HIS A 78 -26.01 14.36 0.85
CA HIS A 78 -24.73 15.06 0.78
C HIS A 78 -23.56 14.11 1.02
N PHE A 79 -22.39 14.49 0.50
CA PHE A 79 -21.13 14.11 1.12
C PHE A 79 -20.64 15.23 2.04
N HIS A 80 -20.12 14.85 3.20
CA HIS A 80 -19.55 15.72 4.21
C HIS A 80 -18.10 15.33 4.51
N GLY A 81 -17.33 16.26 5.04
CA GLY A 81 -15.97 16.00 5.50
C GLY A 81 -15.16 17.28 5.70
N PRO A 82 -13.91 17.16 6.16
CA PRO A 82 -13.32 15.96 6.73
C PRO A 82 -13.84 15.67 8.15
N ALA A 83 -14.24 14.42 8.42
CA ALA A 83 -14.65 13.97 9.76
C ALA A 83 -14.23 12.52 10.00
N SER A 84 -13.89 12.19 11.25
CA SER A 84 -13.84 10.78 11.67
C SER A 84 -15.26 10.21 11.84
N VAL A 85 -15.35 8.90 12.08
CA VAL A 85 -16.64 8.20 12.29
C VAL A 85 -17.43 8.70 13.50
N THR A 86 -16.80 9.44 14.42
CA THR A 86 -17.42 10.00 15.63
C THR A 86 -17.66 11.51 15.56
N GLU A 87 -17.40 12.16 14.43
CA GLU A 87 -17.48 13.62 14.29
C GLU A 87 -18.47 14.02 13.18
N ASN A 88 -19.05 15.22 13.28
CA ASN A 88 -19.77 15.85 12.18
C ASN A 88 -18.88 16.86 11.47
N ALA A 89 -19.13 17.09 10.18
CA ALA A 89 -18.47 18.13 9.40
C ALA A 89 -19.46 18.86 8.49
N GLY A 90 -19.00 19.95 7.89
CA GLY A 90 -19.76 20.66 6.86
C GLY A 90 -19.94 19.81 5.59
N THR A 91 -20.91 20.22 4.78
CA THR A 91 -21.15 19.64 3.46
C THR A 91 -20.01 19.99 2.51
N ILE A 92 -19.49 19.00 1.79
CA ILE A 92 -18.46 19.18 0.76
C ILE A 92 -19.01 18.95 -0.65
N ILE A 93 -20.00 18.07 -0.82
CA ILE A 93 -20.65 17.81 -2.12
C ILE A 93 -22.16 17.72 -1.92
N ASN A 94 -22.90 18.54 -2.67
CA ASN A 94 -24.35 18.48 -2.74
C ASN A 94 -24.80 17.46 -3.78
N TRP A 95 -25.73 16.56 -3.42
CA TRP A 95 -26.31 15.63 -4.38
C TRP A 95 -27.39 16.31 -5.23
N THR A 96 -26.95 17.08 -6.22
CA THR A 96 -27.84 17.79 -7.15
C THR A 96 -28.77 16.80 -7.87
N GLY A 97 -30.09 17.04 -7.79
CA GLY A 97 -31.09 16.15 -8.36
C GLY A 97 -31.48 14.97 -7.47
N PHE A 98 -31.01 14.93 -6.22
CA PHE A 98 -31.46 13.95 -5.24
C PHE A 98 -32.98 14.05 -5.02
N PRO A 99 -33.73 12.93 -5.02
CA PRO A 99 -35.18 12.94 -4.85
C PRO A 99 -35.58 13.51 -3.48
N LEU A 100 -36.40 14.55 -3.49
CA LEU A 100 -36.96 15.20 -2.30
C LEU A 100 -38.40 14.77 -2.07
N GLY A 101 -38.85 14.80 -0.82
CA GLY A 101 -40.25 14.53 -0.48
C GLY A 101 -40.61 13.03 -0.45
N VAL A 102 -39.63 12.13 -0.45
CA VAL A 102 -39.84 10.67 -0.49
C VAL A 102 -39.24 9.98 0.73
N SER A 103 -39.75 8.81 1.12
CA SER A 103 -39.20 7.98 2.21
C SER A 103 -38.40 6.77 1.70
N SER A 104 -38.35 6.58 0.38
CA SER A 104 -37.55 5.56 -0.31
C SER A 104 -37.26 6.01 -1.74
N GLY A 105 -36.21 5.47 -2.33
CA GLY A 105 -35.84 5.80 -3.70
C GLY A 105 -34.44 5.32 -4.08
N SER A 106 -34.03 5.73 -5.28
CA SER A 106 -32.67 5.53 -5.76
C SER A 106 -32.16 6.83 -6.38
N TYR A 107 -30.86 7.04 -6.29
CA TYR A 107 -30.17 8.18 -6.87
C TYR A 107 -28.79 7.74 -7.34
N SER A 108 -28.41 8.14 -8.56
CA SER A 108 -27.09 7.84 -9.13
C SER A 108 -26.48 9.13 -9.67
N ASN A 109 -25.19 9.33 -9.41
CA ASN A 109 -24.46 10.47 -9.97
C ASN A 109 -22.95 10.19 -10.02
N THR A 110 -22.25 11.01 -10.79
CA THR A 110 -20.78 11.08 -10.85
C THR A 110 -20.34 12.47 -10.40
N PHE A 111 -19.36 12.53 -9.50
CA PHE A 111 -18.70 13.76 -9.11
C PHE A 111 -17.21 13.68 -9.44
N ILE A 112 -16.66 14.75 -10.01
CA ILE A 112 -15.21 14.92 -10.14
C ILE A 112 -14.73 15.56 -8.84
N LEU A 113 -13.85 14.88 -8.12
CA LEU A 113 -13.26 15.38 -6.88
C LEU A 113 -12.09 16.31 -7.21
N ASP A 114 -12.05 17.47 -6.55
CA ASP A 114 -10.81 18.23 -6.48
C ASP A 114 -9.79 17.53 -5.57
N GLU A 115 -8.54 18.00 -5.60
CA GLU A 115 -7.43 17.42 -4.83
C GLU A 115 -7.73 17.35 -3.32
N VAL A 116 -8.49 18.33 -2.79
CA VAL A 116 -8.83 18.41 -1.37
C VAL A 116 -9.84 17.31 -1.02
N PHE A 117 -10.92 17.18 -1.79
CA PHE A 117 -11.95 16.18 -1.53
C PHE A 117 -11.52 14.77 -1.88
N GLU A 118 -10.67 14.62 -2.90
CA GLU A 118 -9.94 13.39 -3.15
C GLU A 118 -9.18 13.01 -1.89
N THR A 119 -8.30 13.88 -1.37
CA THR A 119 -7.54 13.59 -0.14
C THR A 119 -8.45 13.20 1.03
N VAL A 120 -9.61 13.84 1.19
CA VAL A 120 -10.58 13.49 2.24
C VAL A 120 -11.21 12.11 2.02
N LEU A 121 -11.56 11.75 0.78
CA LEU A 121 -12.00 10.40 0.40
C LEU A 121 -10.88 9.38 0.65
N LEU A 122 -9.69 9.67 0.14
CA LEU A 122 -8.45 8.91 0.33
C LEU A 122 -7.94 9.01 1.76
N GLN A 123 -8.69 9.53 2.73
CA GLN A 123 -8.34 9.45 4.14
C GLN A 123 -9.40 8.69 4.95
N GLY A 124 -10.45 8.21 4.29
CA GLY A 124 -11.63 7.69 4.95
C GLY A 124 -12.35 8.76 5.79
N ARG A 125 -12.18 10.04 5.46
CA ARG A 125 -12.74 11.19 6.21
C ARG A 125 -13.95 11.83 5.52
N MET A 126 -14.39 11.27 4.39
CA MET A 126 -15.64 11.63 3.70
C MET A 126 -16.79 10.73 4.18
N TYR A 127 -17.96 11.28 4.52
CA TYR A 127 -19.16 10.49 4.83
C TYR A 127 -20.36 10.90 3.98
N ALA A 128 -21.26 9.97 3.71
CA ALA A 128 -22.54 10.22 3.06
C ALA A 128 -23.65 10.32 4.11
N ASP A 129 -24.58 11.25 3.89
CA ASP A 129 -25.73 11.50 4.77
C ASP A 129 -27.00 11.73 3.94
N ILE A 130 -28.14 11.25 4.44
CA ILE A 130 -29.48 11.59 3.94
C ILE A 130 -30.25 12.26 5.07
N HIS A 131 -30.65 13.51 4.82
CA HIS A 131 -31.43 14.33 5.74
C HIS A 131 -32.91 14.17 5.46
N THR A 132 -33.72 14.15 6.51
CA THR A 132 -35.18 14.06 6.38
C THR A 132 -35.89 15.08 7.26
N SER A 133 -37.20 15.22 7.05
CA SER A 133 -38.07 16.01 7.94
C SER A 133 -38.15 15.47 9.37
N PHE A 134 -37.76 14.20 9.59
CA PHE A 134 -37.68 13.59 10.92
C PHE A 134 -36.34 13.89 11.60
N ALA A 135 -35.24 13.83 10.83
CA ALA A 135 -33.90 14.10 11.33
C ALA A 135 -33.14 15.05 10.38
N PHE A 136 -33.27 16.35 10.68
CA PHE A 136 -32.68 17.43 9.87
C PHE A 136 -31.15 17.38 9.78
N ASN A 137 -30.48 16.89 10.83
CA ASN A 137 -29.02 16.75 10.86
C ASN A 137 -28.53 15.41 10.28
N GLY A 138 -29.40 14.65 9.64
CA GLY A 138 -29.11 13.34 9.08
C GLY A 138 -29.97 12.25 9.72
N GLU A 139 -30.71 11.48 8.93
CA GLU A 139 -31.45 10.31 9.40
C GLU A 139 -30.63 9.03 9.28
N ILE A 140 -29.86 8.91 8.20
CA ILE A 140 -28.97 7.77 7.95
C ILE A 140 -27.62 8.25 7.44
N ARG A 141 -26.55 7.69 8.00
CA ARG A 141 -25.17 8.07 7.69
C ARG A 141 -24.28 6.86 7.49
N SER A 142 -23.20 7.01 6.72
CA SER A 142 -22.03 6.15 6.83
C SER A 142 -20.79 6.88 6.33
N GLN A 143 -19.63 6.58 6.93
CA GLN A 143 -18.36 6.90 6.30
C GLN A 143 -18.33 6.28 4.90
N VAL A 144 -17.85 7.04 3.92
CA VAL A 144 -17.56 6.54 2.58
C VAL A 144 -16.36 5.61 2.73
N SER A 145 -16.67 4.31 2.77
CA SER A 145 -15.65 3.29 2.64
C SER A 145 -15.37 3.15 1.15
N SER A 146 -14.36 3.86 0.66
CA SER A 146 -13.62 3.33 -0.48
C SER A 146 -12.95 2.04 0.00
N LEU A 147 -12.87 1.00 -0.83
CA LEU A 147 -12.02 -0.15 -0.53
C LEU A 147 -10.53 0.22 -0.67
N ILE A 148 -10.12 1.44 -0.32
CA ILE A 148 -8.72 1.83 -0.26
C ILE A 148 -8.15 1.17 0.97
N ARG A 149 -7.71 -0.07 0.77
CA ARG A 149 -6.89 -0.77 1.73
C ARG A 149 -5.45 -0.47 1.40
N MET A 150 -4.74 0.04 2.39
CA MET A 150 -3.32 0.32 2.33
C MET A 150 -2.60 -0.62 3.29
N VAL A 151 -1.39 -1.00 2.93
CA VAL A 151 -0.43 -1.55 3.89
C VAL A 151 0.77 -0.63 3.93
N ARG A 152 1.09 -0.10 5.10
CA ARG A 152 2.41 0.49 5.34
C ARG A 152 3.29 -0.56 5.98
N VAL A 153 4.47 -0.77 5.41
CA VAL A 153 5.53 -1.52 6.07
C VAL A 153 6.67 -0.60 6.43
N ASP A 154 7.24 -0.86 7.60
CA ASP A 154 8.54 -0.34 7.98
C ASP A 154 9.53 -1.51 7.92
N TYR A 155 10.54 -1.44 7.04
CA TYR A 155 11.38 -2.56 6.63
C TYR A 155 12.82 -2.08 6.35
N LEU A 156 13.82 -2.84 6.80
CA LEU A 156 15.23 -2.59 6.47
C LEU A 156 15.84 -3.79 5.74
N ILE A 157 16.78 -3.51 4.84
CA ILE A 157 17.62 -4.47 4.13
C ILE A 157 19.04 -4.26 4.63
N GLU A 158 19.66 -5.34 5.12
CA GLU A 158 20.96 -5.33 5.80
C GLU A 158 22.03 -4.55 5.04
N ALA A 159 22.28 -4.90 3.76
CA ALA A 159 23.34 -4.29 2.98
C ALA A 159 23.07 -2.82 2.61
N MET A 160 21.80 -2.41 2.58
CA MET A 160 21.39 -1.06 2.17
C MET A 160 21.28 -0.08 3.35
N TYR A 161 21.32 -0.56 4.59
CA TYR A 161 21.12 0.26 5.78
C TYR A 161 22.45 0.78 6.35
N ASN A 162 22.51 2.09 6.60
CA ASN A 162 23.63 2.76 7.25
C ASN A 162 23.22 3.19 8.67
N PRO A 163 23.73 2.52 9.73
CA PRO A 163 23.39 2.84 11.12
C PRO A 163 23.92 4.21 11.55
N SER A 164 25.06 4.67 11.00
CA SER A 164 25.63 5.98 11.37
C SER A 164 24.75 7.15 10.92
N LEU A 165 24.01 6.99 9.82
CA LEU A 165 23.07 7.99 9.31
C LEU A 165 21.62 7.70 9.70
N ASN A 166 21.33 6.50 10.20
CA ASN A 166 19.98 5.95 10.33
C ASN A 166 19.18 6.14 9.03
N LYS A 167 19.79 5.69 7.93
CA LYS A 167 19.24 5.82 6.57
C LYS A 167 19.47 4.54 5.79
N GLN A 168 18.53 4.24 4.91
CA GLN A 168 18.68 3.17 3.93
C GLN A 168 18.74 3.72 2.50
N VAL A 169 19.46 3.03 1.62
CA VAL A 169 19.28 3.18 0.18
C VAL A 169 17.83 2.85 -0.20
N ARG A 170 17.26 3.68 -1.07
CA ARG A 170 15.87 3.53 -1.54
C ARG A 170 15.80 2.47 -2.60
N ASP A 171 14.81 1.58 -2.51
CA ASP A 171 14.60 0.53 -3.50
C ASP A 171 13.14 0.07 -3.56
N THR A 172 12.80 -0.84 -4.47
CA THR A 172 11.44 -1.36 -4.68
C THR A 172 11.23 -2.65 -3.91
N LEU A 173 10.19 -2.69 -3.08
CA LEU A 173 9.69 -3.91 -2.48
C LEU A 173 8.48 -4.45 -3.27
N THR A 174 8.32 -5.76 -3.27
CA THR A 174 7.05 -6.42 -3.60
C THR A 174 6.43 -6.95 -2.32
N LEU A 175 5.18 -6.58 -2.03
CA LEU A 175 4.38 -7.17 -0.97
C LEU A 175 3.32 -8.03 -1.60
N ASN A 176 3.19 -9.27 -1.14
CA ASN A 176 2.12 -10.19 -1.49
C ASN A 176 1.27 -10.47 -0.25
N LEU A 177 -0.05 -10.40 -0.41
CA LEU A 177 -0.99 -10.93 0.55
C LEU A 177 -1.14 -12.43 0.34
N ARG A 178 -1.00 -13.17 1.44
CA ARG A 178 -1.10 -14.63 1.47
C ARG A 178 -2.23 -15.03 2.41
N SER A 179 -2.97 -16.08 2.08
CA SER A 179 -4.02 -16.63 2.95
C SER A 179 -3.46 -16.89 4.34
N SER A 180 -4.27 -16.72 5.40
CA SER A 180 -3.90 -17.10 6.76
C SER A 180 -3.94 -18.62 7.01
N THR A 181 -4.45 -19.39 6.05
CA THR A 181 -4.60 -20.84 6.17
C THR A 181 -3.72 -21.55 5.17
N SER A 182 -3.04 -22.62 5.61
CA SER A 182 -2.26 -23.51 4.75
C SER A 182 -3.13 -24.00 3.58
N PRO A 183 -2.66 -23.92 2.32
CA PRO A 183 -1.26 -23.76 1.90
C PRO A 183 -0.82 -22.29 1.66
N TYR A 184 -1.42 -21.33 2.37
CA TYR A 184 -1.06 -19.90 2.36
C TYR A 184 -1.04 -19.31 0.95
N THR A 185 -2.09 -19.63 0.19
CA THR A 185 -2.19 -19.28 -1.23
C THR A 185 -2.01 -17.78 -1.45
N PHE A 186 -1.40 -17.43 -2.59
CA PHE A 186 -1.31 -16.03 -3.04
C PHE A 186 -2.70 -15.47 -3.28
N ILE A 187 -2.96 -14.27 -2.76
CA ILE A 187 -4.22 -13.54 -2.95
C ILE A 187 -4.01 -12.44 -3.99
N GLU A 188 -3.07 -11.54 -3.71
CA GLU A 188 -2.77 -10.38 -4.54
C GLU A 188 -1.37 -9.85 -4.19
N GLY A 189 -0.73 -9.09 -5.08
CA GLY A 189 0.57 -8.45 -4.84
C GLY A 189 0.64 -7.00 -5.33
N ARG A 190 1.49 -6.20 -4.70
CA ARG A 190 1.77 -4.79 -5.03
C ARG A 190 3.25 -4.48 -4.90
N LYS A 191 3.73 -3.52 -5.68
CA LYS A 191 5.07 -2.95 -5.53
C LYS A 191 4.99 -1.55 -4.94
N ALA A 192 5.96 -1.21 -4.10
CA ALA A 192 6.11 0.15 -3.57
C ALA A 192 7.60 0.45 -3.35
N VAL A 193 7.95 1.73 -3.43
CA VAL A 193 9.31 2.18 -3.14
C VAL A 193 9.48 2.33 -1.63
N LEU A 194 10.49 1.66 -1.10
CA LEU A 194 11.03 1.83 0.24
C LEU A 194 11.83 3.14 0.28
N ASP A 195 11.41 4.07 1.13
CA ASP A 195 12.06 5.36 1.28
C ASP A 195 13.34 5.28 2.12
N SER A 196 14.03 6.42 2.26
CA SER A 196 15.31 6.49 3.00
C SER A 196 15.20 6.16 4.50
N THR A 197 13.99 6.09 5.05
CA THR A 197 13.72 5.71 6.44
C THR A 197 13.35 4.24 6.58
N GLY A 198 13.34 3.48 5.48
CA GLY A 198 12.87 2.12 5.45
C GLY A 198 11.35 2.05 5.61
N ARG A 199 10.60 2.92 4.93
CA ARG A 199 9.13 2.89 4.90
C ARG A 199 8.61 2.77 3.48
N ALA A 200 7.66 1.88 3.26
CA ALA A 200 6.92 1.73 2.01
C ALA A 200 5.41 1.71 2.29
N ILE A 201 4.64 2.34 1.40
CA ILE A 201 3.18 2.34 1.45
C ILE A 201 2.68 1.67 0.16
N PHE A 202 1.97 0.56 0.33
CA PHE A 202 1.37 -0.21 -0.75
C PHE A 202 -0.08 0.22 -0.94
N LEU A 203 -0.37 0.69 -2.15
CA LEU A 203 -1.64 1.23 -2.57
C LEU A 203 -2.13 0.51 -3.83
N PRO A 204 -3.45 0.33 -3.96
CA PRO A 204 -4.39 -0.19 -2.96
C PRO A 204 -4.76 -1.64 -3.27
N TRP A 205 -5.39 -2.32 -2.30
CA TRP A 205 -5.80 -3.73 -2.45
C TRP A 205 -7.25 -3.85 -2.89
N ALA A 206 -7.48 -4.41 -4.09
CA ALA A 206 -8.80 -4.50 -4.70
C ALA A 206 -9.47 -5.86 -4.41
N LEU A 207 -8.68 -6.94 -4.31
CA LEU A 207 -9.19 -8.30 -4.22
C LEU A 207 -9.23 -8.85 -2.79
N ALA A 208 -8.63 -8.16 -1.81
CA ALA A 208 -8.58 -8.62 -0.42
C ALA A 208 -9.83 -8.19 0.38
N PRO A 209 -10.70 -9.13 0.82
CA PRO A 209 -11.79 -8.83 1.74
C PRO A 209 -11.39 -8.13 3.06
N SER A 210 -12.29 -7.28 3.59
CA SER A 210 -12.19 -6.75 4.96
C SER A 210 -12.31 -7.89 5.95
N PHE A 211 -11.85 -7.67 7.19
CA PHE A 211 -12.01 -8.61 8.31
C PHE A 211 -11.42 -10.01 8.06
N THR A 212 -10.63 -10.17 7.00
CA THR A 212 -9.94 -11.41 6.67
C THR A 212 -8.47 -11.26 7.05
N PRO A 213 -7.88 -12.22 7.77
CA PRO A 213 -6.47 -12.23 8.09
C PRO A 213 -5.61 -12.64 6.91
N TYR A 214 -4.50 -11.92 6.71
CA TYR A 214 -3.51 -12.20 5.68
C TYR A 214 -2.10 -12.16 6.25
N TYR A 215 -1.24 -13.08 5.81
CA TYR A 215 0.19 -12.90 5.99
C TYR A 215 0.74 -11.92 4.95
N LEU A 216 1.75 -11.15 5.34
CA LEU A 216 2.52 -10.30 4.44
C LEU A 216 3.77 -11.06 4.02
N GLN A 217 3.88 -11.41 2.74
CA GLN A 217 5.11 -11.93 2.13
C GLN A 217 5.82 -10.76 1.44
N ILE A 218 7.02 -10.43 1.87
CA ILE A 218 7.85 -9.36 1.31
C ILE A 218 8.95 -10.00 0.47
N LEU A 219 9.10 -9.51 -0.76
CA LEU A 219 10.16 -9.88 -1.70
C LEU A 219 10.93 -8.63 -2.10
N HIS A 220 12.23 -8.80 -2.27
CA HIS A 220 13.14 -7.79 -2.79
C HIS A 220 14.14 -8.47 -3.72
N ARG A 221 14.77 -7.71 -4.62
CA ARG A 221 15.66 -8.23 -5.67
C ARG A 221 16.93 -8.90 -5.15
N ASN A 222 17.34 -8.63 -3.91
CA ASN A 222 18.62 -9.10 -3.40
C ASN A 222 18.61 -9.40 -1.90
N ALA A 223 17.42 -9.52 -1.31
CA ALA A 223 17.23 -9.82 0.10
C ALA A 223 16.31 -11.01 0.26
N LEU A 224 16.50 -11.73 1.37
CA LEU A 224 15.78 -12.95 1.66
C LEU A 224 14.27 -12.71 1.77
N GLU A 225 13.49 -13.56 1.11
CA GLU A 225 12.03 -13.57 1.26
C GLU A 225 11.63 -13.62 2.73
N THR A 226 10.84 -12.65 3.19
CA THR A 226 10.46 -12.50 4.60
C THR A 226 8.96 -12.43 4.77
N TRP A 227 8.45 -13.14 5.78
CA TRP A 227 7.03 -13.17 6.12
C TRP A 227 6.76 -12.47 7.43
N SER A 228 5.60 -11.81 7.54
CA SER A 228 5.11 -11.32 8.83
C SER A 228 4.91 -12.49 9.80
N SER A 229 5.30 -12.32 11.07
CA SER A 229 5.14 -13.36 12.10
C SER A 229 3.68 -13.61 12.47
N SER A 230 2.83 -12.62 12.23
CA SER A 230 1.39 -12.65 12.46
C SER A 230 0.65 -12.16 11.22
N THR A 231 -0.63 -12.52 11.13
CA THR A 231 -1.50 -11.98 10.10
C THR A 231 -1.90 -10.53 10.40
N VAL A 232 -2.27 -9.81 9.36
CA VAL A 232 -2.87 -8.48 9.41
C VAL A 232 -4.31 -8.52 8.94
N ILE A 233 -5.13 -7.62 9.46
CA ILE A 233 -6.56 -7.52 9.16
C ILE A 233 -6.93 -6.05 9.00
N TRP A 234 -7.64 -5.71 7.92
CA TRP A 234 -8.38 -4.44 7.87
C TRP A 234 -9.71 -4.59 8.61
N ASN A 235 -9.76 -4.11 9.85
CA ASN A 235 -10.95 -4.17 10.70
C ASN A 235 -11.90 -2.99 10.41
N THR A 236 -11.50 -1.78 10.74
CA THR A 236 -12.25 -0.53 10.57
C THR A 236 -11.35 0.58 10.03
N THR A 237 -10.04 0.36 10.01
CA THR A 237 -9.07 1.23 9.35
C THR A 237 -8.78 0.75 7.94
N TRP A 238 -8.64 1.74 7.07
CA TRP A 238 -8.24 1.65 5.68
C TRP A 238 -6.72 1.46 5.54
N LEU A 239 -5.93 1.83 6.55
CA LEU A 239 -4.50 1.55 6.66
C LEU A 239 -4.23 0.44 7.69
N VAL A 240 -3.41 -0.53 7.28
CA VAL A 240 -2.72 -1.49 8.15
C VAL A 240 -1.24 -1.13 8.19
N GLU A 241 -0.66 -1.15 9.38
CA GLU A 241 0.76 -0.84 9.59
C GLU A 241 1.47 -2.08 10.13
N TYR A 242 2.59 -2.45 9.53
CA TYR A 242 3.43 -3.56 9.99
C TYR A 242 4.90 -3.14 10.03
N ASN A 243 5.46 -3.06 11.24
CA ASN A 243 6.85 -2.66 11.43
C ASN A 243 7.71 -3.90 11.68
N PHE A 244 8.58 -4.23 10.72
CA PHE A 244 9.59 -5.29 10.85
C PHE A 244 10.82 -4.81 11.63
N LYS A 245 11.13 -3.51 11.60
CA LYS A 245 12.39 -2.96 12.13
C LYS A 245 12.49 -2.98 13.65
N ASN A 246 11.37 -2.97 14.38
CA ASN A 246 11.42 -2.66 15.81
C ASN A 246 11.65 -3.86 16.73
N LEU A 247 11.34 -5.09 16.28
CA LEU A 247 11.49 -6.31 17.07
C LEU A 247 11.80 -7.48 16.16
N ILE A 248 12.73 -8.35 16.59
CA ILE A 248 13.06 -9.58 15.87
C ILE A 248 11.83 -10.47 15.62
N THR A 249 10.86 -10.46 16.55
CA THR A 249 9.64 -11.27 16.52
C THR A 249 8.61 -10.82 15.50
N LYS A 250 8.93 -9.84 14.64
CA LYS A 250 8.07 -9.36 13.55
C LYS A 250 8.28 -10.14 12.25
N ALA A 251 9.43 -10.74 12.06
CA ALA A 251 9.60 -11.74 11.01
C ALA A 251 9.18 -13.12 11.54
N TYR A 252 8.52 -13.91 10.69
CA TYR A 252 8.20 -15.29 11.02
C TYR A 252 9.50 -16.06 11.34
N GLY A 253 9.47 -16.86 12.42
CA GLY A 253 10.66 -17.57 12.90
C GLY A 253 11.78 -16.69 13.45
N ASN A 254 11.53 -15.41 13.74
CA ASN A 254 12.56 -14.45 14.16
C ASN A 254 13.68 -14.26 13.12
N ASN A 255 13.36 -14.40 11.83
CA ASN A 255 14.33 -14.50 10.74
C ASN A 255 14.83 -13.14 10.22
N MET A 256 15.52 -12.38 11.07
CA MET A 256 16.13 -11.07 10.77
C MET A 256 17.44 -10.89 11.54
N ILE A 257 18.19 -9.84 11.24
CA ILE A 257 19.44 -9.48 11.93
C ILE A 257 19.33 -8.12 12.63
N LEU A 258 19.95 -7.98 13.80
CA LEU A 258 20.10 -6.70 14.49
C LEU A 258 21.17 -5.88 13.77
N VAL A 259 20.81 -4.68 13.29
CA VAL A 259 21.71 -3.79 12.52
C VAL A 259 22.04 -2.48 13.22
N ASP A 260 21.33 -2.16 14.30
CA ASP A 260 21.55 -0.96 15.10
C ASP A 260 21.06 -1.20 16.53
N ASP A 261 21.80 -0.71 17.51
CA ASP A 261 21.43 -0.77 18.93
C ASP A 261 20.73 0.51 19.40
N SER A 262 20.84 1.62 18.65
CA SER A 262 20.31 2.93 19.06
C SER A 262 19.96 3.84 17.86
N PRO A 263 18.72 3.77 17.35
CA PRO A 263 17.60 2.99 17.86
C PRO A 263 17.75 1.51 17.51
N VAL A 264 17.34 0.62 18.43
CA VAL A 264 17.27 -0.82 18.16
C VAL A 264 16.51 -1.07 16.86
N SER A 265 17.22 -1.59 15.85
CA SER A 265 16.70 -1.78 14.51
C SER A 265 17.11 -3.13 13.95
N TYR A 266 16.15 -3.84 13.39
CA TYR A 266 16.33 -5.12 12.71
C TYR A 266 16.18 -4.95 11.20
N ALA A 267 16.99 -5.68 10.43
CA ALA A 267 16.92 -5.74 8.99
C ALA A 267 16.78 -7.18 8.50
N VAL A 268 16.34 -7.32 7.26
CA VAL A 268 16.31 -8.59 6.54
C VAL A 268 17.67 -8.85 5.92
N TYR A 269 18.08 -10.11 5.98
CA TYR A 269 19.33 -10.61 5.42
C TYR A 269 19.43 -10.32 3.92
N SER A 270 20.58 -9.80 3.49
CA SER A 270 20.89 -9.58 2.08
C SER A 270 21.66 -10.77 1.52
N GLY A 271 21.50 -11.05 0.22
CA GLY A 271 22.31 -12.03 -0.49
C GLY A 271 21.55 -13.15 -1.19
N ASP A 272 20.23 -13.28 -1.08
CA ASP A 272 19.44 -14.24 -1.86
C ASP A 272 19.13 -13.64 -3.24
N VAL A 273 20.13 -13.67 -4.13
CA VAL A 273 20.08 -13.02 -5.46
C VAL A 273 19.53 -13.94 -6.54
N ASN A 274 19.50 -15.26 -6.26
CA ASN A 274 18.91 -16.25 -7.16
C ASN A 274 17.43 -16.55 -6.83
N HIS A 275 16.94 -16.08 -5.68
CA HIS A 275 15.57 -16.23 -5.17
C HIS A 275 15.14 -17.68 -4.90
N ASP A 276 16.07 -18.55 -4.52
CA ASP A 276 15.77 -19.94 -4.15
C ASP A 276 15.32 -20.08 -2.67
N GLY A 277 15.48 -19.02 -1.87
CA GLY A 277 15.10 -18.99 -0.46
C GLY A 277 16.18 -19.46 0.49
N THR A 278 17.41 -19.65 0.02
CA THR A 278 18.61 -19.86 0.81
C THR A 278 19.66 -18.84 0.39
N ILE A 279 20.47 -18.36 1.33
CA ILE A 279 21.66 -17.59 1.00
C ILE A 279 22.81 -18.57 1.08
N ASP A 280 23.39 -18.94 -0.05
CA ASP A 280 24.45 -19.95 -0.09
C ASP A 280 25.57 -19.62 -1.10
N ILE A 281 26.45 -20.59 -1.34
CA ILE A 281 27.60 -20.41 -2.23
C ILE A 281 27.20 -20.12 -3.67
N SER A 282 25.99 -20.49 -4.10
CA SER A 282 25.49 -20.19 -5.43
C SER A 282 25.23 -18.69 -5.59
N ASP A 283 24.67 -18.02 -4.57
CA ASP A 283 24.51 -16.56 -4.55
C ASP A 283 25.85 -15.84 -4.52
N VAL A 284 26.75 -16.28 -3.63
CA VAL A 284 28.10 -15.73 -3.52
C VAL A 284 28.84 -15.85 -4.85
N GLY A 285 28.67 -16.96 -5.56
CA GLY A 285 29.21 -17.16 -6.90
C GLY A 285 28.66 -16.19 -7.94
N LEU A 286 27.35 -15.92 -7.93
CA LEU A 286 26.72 -14.96 -8.83
C LEU A 286 27.25 -13.54 -8.58
N ILE A 287 27.31 -13.12 -7.32
CA ILE A 287 27.83 -11.80 -6.94
C ILE A 287 29.31 -11.70 -7.28
N GLY A 288 30.11 -12.74 -6.97
CA GLY A 288 31.54 -12.78 -7.29
C GLY A 288 31.85 -12.69 -8.78
N ASN A 289 31.05 -13.36 -9.62
CA ASN A 289 31.18 -13.25 -11.08
C ASN A 289 30.88 -11.83 -11.57
N ALA A 290 29.83 -11.19 -11.06
CA ALA A 290 29.49 -9.80 -11.39
C ALA A 290 30.54 -8.81 -10.88
N ALA A 291 31.07 -9.02 -9.67
CA ALA A 291 32.14 -8.22 -9.08
C ALA A 291 33.44 -8.28 -9.89
N SER A 292 33.77 -9.44 -10.46
CA SER A 292 34.98 -9.62 -11.27
C SER A 292 35.05 -8.73 -12.52
N VAL A 293 33.89 -8.25 -12.98
CA VAL A 293 33.75 -7.36 -14.14
C VAL A 293 33.26 -5.96 -13.76
N PHE A 294 33.17 -5.64 -12.46
CA PHE A 294 32.59 -4.39 -11.95
C PHE A 294 31.25 -4.08 -12.61
N ALA A 295 30.36 -5.08 -12.64
CA ALA A 295 29.03 -4.93 -13.22
C ALA A 295 28.33 -3.74 -12.57
N SER A 296 27.65 -2.91 -13.36
CA SER A 296 27.04 -1.67 -12.87
C SER A 296 25.61 -1.51 -13.35
N GLY A 297 24.84 -0.72 -12.60
CA GLY A 297 23.42 -0.45 -12.83
C GLY A 297 22.52 -1.08 -11.77
N TYR A 298 21.23 -1.20 -12.09
CA TYR A 298 20.25 -1.81 -11.20
C TYR A 298 20.31 -3.34 -11.31
N LEU A 299 21.18 -3.96 -10.52
CA LEU A 299 21.47 -5.40 -10.57
C LEU A 299 21.06 -6.10 -9.26
N ASP A 300 20.66 -7.37 -9.34
CA ASP A 300 20.35 -8.18 -8.15
C ASP A 300 21.62 -8.43 -7.32
N THR A 301 22.80 -8.43 -7.97
CA THR A 301 24.09 -8.63 -7.33
C THR A 301 24.68 -7.38 -6.66
N ASP A 302 24.11 -6.20 -6.88
CA ASP A 302 24.45 -4.95 -6.18
C ASP A 302 23.61 -4.91 -4.89
N LEU A 303 24.17 -5.47 -3.81
CA LEU A 303 23.48 -5.67 -2.53
C LEU A 303 23.35 -4.35 -1.78
N ASN A 304 24.40 -3.53 -1.79
CA ASN A 304 24.42 -2.28 -1.03
C ASN A 304 23.68 -1.13 -1.76
N GLY A 305 23.42 -1.26 -3.07
CA GLY A 305 22.69 -0.30 -3.88
C GLY A 305 23.51 0.93 -4.30
N ASP A 306 24.84 0.84 -4.34
CA ASP A 306 25.73 1.93 -4.76
C ASP A 306 25.89 2.02 -6.30
N GLY A 307 25.30 1.07 -7.02
CA GLY A 307 25.26 1.02 -8.47
C GLY A 307 26.41 0.25 -9.11
N ILE A 308 27.28 -0.39 -8.34
CA ILE A 308 28.35 -1.26 -8.81
C ILE A 308 28.39 -2.52 -7.95
N THR A 309 28.37 -3.71 -8.58
CA THR A 309 28.68 -4.93 -7.87
C THR A 309 30.19 -5.04 -7.67
N ASP A 310 30.64 -5.13 -6.42
CA ASP A 310 32.04 -5.34 -6.05
C ASP A 310 32.21 -6.23 -4.81
N VAL A 311 33.40 -6.19 -4.18
CA VAL A 311 33.70 -7.02 -3.01
C VAL A 311 32.87 -6.63 -1.78
N ALA A 312 32.40 -5.38 -1.68
CA ALA A 312 31.58 -4.92 -0.57
C ALA A 312 30.21 -5.62 -0.55
N ASP A 313 29.68 -6.00 -1.71
CA ASP A 313 28.46 -6.80 -1.81
C ASP A 313 28.68 -8.24 -1.34
N ILE A 314 29.78 -8.86 -1.79
CA ILE A 314 30.10 -10.27 -1.49
C ILE A 314 30.10 -10.53 0.01
N VAL A 315 30.62 -9.60 0.81
CA VAL A 315 30.75 -9.76 2.26
C VAL A 315 29.42 -10.06 2.94
N PHE A 316 28.31 -9.46 2.49
CA PHE A 316 26.99 -9.72 3.08
C PHE A 316 26.51 -11.15 2.77
N ALA A 317 26.55 -11.55 1.51
CA ALA A 317 26.14 -12.90 1.11
C ALA A 317 27.05 -13.99 1.71
N ASP A 318 28.36 -13.77 1.78
CA ASP A 318 29.31 -14.72 2.35
C ASP A 318 29.08 -14.94 3.85
N ASN A 319 28.88 -13.86 4.62
CA ASN A 319 28.55 -13.93 6.05
C ASN A 319 27.22 -14.67 6.28
N ASN A 320 26.20 -14.40 5.46
CA ASN A 320 24.89 -15.03 5.60
C ASN A 320 24.90 -16.49 5.12
N SER A 321 25.69 -16.81 4.09
CA SER A 321 25.96 -18.19 3.65
C SER A 321 26.67 -18.99 4.73
N PHE A 322 27.69 -18.43 5.37
CA PHE A 322 28.38 -19.08 6.49
C PHE A 322 27.44 -19.43 7.65
N ASN A 323 26.42 -18.59 7.88
CA ASN A 323 25.42 -18.78 8.93
C ASN A 323 24.22 -19.64 8.49
N PHE A 324 24.25 -20.21 7.28
CA PHE A 324 23.16 -21.04 6.73
C PHE A 324 21.79 -20.34 6.74
N ILE A 325 21.80 -19.03 6.45
CA ILE A 325 20.57 -18.24 6.44
C ILE A 325 19.64 -18.73 5.32
N SER A 326 18.38 -18.98 5.67
CA SER A 326 17.35 -19.45 4.75
C SER A 326 15.99 -18.89 5.16
N LYS A 327 15.04 -18.84 4.22
CA LYS A 327 13.72 -18.28 4.49
C LYS A 327 12.94 -19.17 5.44
N ILE A 328 12.15 -18.54 6.29
CA ILE A 328 11.20 -19.23 7.17
C ILE A 328 9.80 -18.72 6.84
N THR A 329 8.90 -19.64 6.52
CA THR A 329 7.51 -19.36 6.14
C THR A 329 6.53 -19.86 7.20
N PRO A 330 5.30 -19.31 7.25
CA PRO A 330 4.22 -19.76 8.13
C PRO A 330 3.86 -21.24 8.06
#